data_AF-A0A6N8ULC2-F1
#
_entry.id   AF-A0A6N8ULC2-F1
#
_cell.length_a   1.000
_cell.length_b   1.000
_cell.length_c   1.000
_cell.angle_alpha   90.00
_cell.angle_beta   90.00
_cell.angle_gamma   90.00
#
_symmetry.space_group_name_H-M   'P 1'
#
loop_
_entity.id
_entity.type
_entity.pdbx_description
1 polymer ?
#
loop_
_entity_poly.entity_id
_entity_poly.type
_entity_poly.pdbx_seq_one_letter_code
_entity_poly.pdbx_strand_id
1 'polypeptide(L)' 'MIFDSTDTYISTVELSMAVDAAVKLERPLLVKGEPGTGKTVLAIEVAKTLECPLIEWHIKSQTKASQG' A
#
# COMPACT_ATOMS: atom_id res chain seq x y z
N MET A 1 -14.99 5.01 5.84
CA MET A 1 -13.88 4.11 5.51
C MET A 1 -12.83 4.96 4.80
N ILE A 2 -11.55 4.82 5.12
CA ILE A 2 -10.47 5.61 4.52
C ILE A 2 -10.11 5.07 3.14
N PHE A 3 -10.06 3.75 3.00
CA PHE A 3 -9.83 3.08 1.72
C PHE A 3 -10.91 2.03 1.47
N ASP A 4 -11.43 2.00 0.25
CA ASP A 4 -12.33 0.97 -0.26
C ASP A 4 -11.94 0.65 -1.72
N SER A 5 -12.75 -0.13 -2.44
CA SER A 5 -12.55 -0.35 -3.86
C SER A 5 -12.57 0.96 -4.66
N THR A 6 -11.67 1.09 -5.62
CA THR A 6 -11.62 2.20 -6.59
C THR A 6 -12.11 1.72 -7.95
N ASP A 7 -12.30 2.64 -8.90
CA ASP A 7 -12.68 2.30 -10.28
C ASP A 7 -11.67 1.34 -10.95
N THR A 8 -10.42 1.32 -10.46
CA THR A 8 -9.32 0.52 -11.01
C THR A 8 -8.81 -0.58 -10.07
N TYR A 9 -9.36 -0.72 -8.87
CA TYR A 9 -8.90 -1.69 -7.88
C TYR A 9 -10.03 -2.21 -7.01
N ILE A 10 -10.24 -3.53 -7.03
CA ILE A 10 -11.24 -4.18 -6.20
C ILE A 10 -10.54 -4.69 -4.94
N SER A 11 -10.96 -4.15 -3.79
CA SER A 11 -10.44 -4.53 -2.47
C SER A 11 -11.44 -5.47 -1.77
N THR A 12 -10.92 -6.45 -1.02
CA THR A 12 -11.76 -7.21 -0.09
C THR A 12 -12.04 -6.35 1.16
N VAL A 13 -13.13 -6.65 1.86
CA VAL A 13 -13.47 -5.95 3.12
C VAL A 13 -12.31 -6.04 4.13
N GLU A 14 -11.68 -7.20 4.24
CA GLU A 14 -10.55 -7.43 5.13
C GLU A 14 -9.33 -6.57 4.78
N LEU A 15 -9.04 -6.42 3.49
CA LEU A 15 -7.93 -5.58 3.02
C LEU A 15 -8.21 -4.10 3.28
N SER A 16 -9.42 -3.64 2.95
CA SER A 16 -9.87 -2.26 3.23
C SER A 16 -9.78 -1.94 4.72
N MET A 17 -10.21 -2.87 5.59
CA MET A 17 -10.09 -2.72 7.04
C MET A 17 -8.64 -2.65 7.53
N ALA A 18 -7.74 -3.47 6.96
CA ALA A 18 -6.33 -3.45 7.33
C ALA A 18 -5.65 -2.12 6.97
N VAL A 19 -5.97 -1.56 5.81
CA VAL A 19 -5.50 -0.23 5.38
C VAL A 19 -6.05 0.86 6.32
N ASP A 20 -7.36 0.86 6.57
CA ASP A 20 -8.01 1.81 7.49
C ASP A 20 -7.37 1.80 8.89
N ALA A 21 -7.07 0.61 9.42
CA ALA A 21 -6.44 0.45 10.71
C ALA A 21 -5.00 0.98 10.71
N ALA A 22 -4.21 0.66 9.69
CA ALA A 22 -2.83 1.13 9.55
C ALA A 22 -2.74 2.66 9.51
N VAL A 23 -3.62 3.31 8.73
CA VAL A 23 -3.68 4.77 8.63
C VAL A 23 -4.09 5.39 9.95
N LYS A 24 -5.19 4.93 10.58
CA LYS A 24 -5.69 5.49 11.84
C LYS A 24 -4.74 5.32 13.02
N LEU A 25 -3.99 4.21 13.05
CA LEU A 25 -3.04 3.91 14.12
C LEU A 25 -1.65 4.48 13.84
N GLU A 26 -1.43 5.06 12.66
CA GLU A 26 -0.12 5.50 12.18
C GLU A 26 0.93 4.38 12.30
N ARG A 27 0.53 3.16 11.94
CA ARG A 27 1.37 1.97 11.98
C ARG A 27 1.66 1.45 10.57
N PRO A 28 2.87 0.93 10.31
CA PRO A 28 3.22 0.37 9.01
C PRO A 28 2.38 -0.89 8.70
N LEU A 29 2.00 -1.04 7.44
CA LEU A 29 1.28 -2.21 6.92
C LEU A 29 2.20 -3.02 5.99
N LEU A 30 2.41 -4.30 6.30
CA LEU A 30 3.13 -5.22 5.44
C LEU A 30 2.16 -6.12 4.67
N VAL A 31 2.14 -5.99 3.34
CA VAL A 31 1.27 -6.78 2.46
C VAL A 31 2.05 -7.92 1.82
N LYS A 32 1.56 -9.16 1.97
CA LYS A 32 2.13 -10.38 1.37
C LYS A 32 1.15 -10.99 0.38
N GLY A 33 1.65 -11.74 -0.60
CA GLY A 33 0.83 -12.51 -1.55
C GLY A 33 1.61 -12.93 -2.79
N GLU A 34 1.00 -13.75 -3.65
CA GLU A 34 1.62 -14.25 -4.89
C GLU A 34 2.01 -13.13 -5.87
N PRO A 35 3.04 -13.31 -6.71
CA PRO A 35 3.36 -12.36 -7.78
C PRO A 35 2.12 -12.04 -8.64
N GLY A 36 1.92 -10.77 -8.99
CA GLY A 36 0.79 -10.35 -9.83
C GLY A 36 -0.55 -10.09 -9.11
N THR A 37 -0.63 -10.23 -7.78
CA THR A 37 -1.88 -10.00 -7.02
C THR A 37 -2.17 -8.52 -6.69
N GLY A 38 -1.68 -7.57 -7.49
CA GLY A 38 -2.02 -6.15 -7.33
C GLY A 38 -1.44 -5.43 -6.10
N LYS A 39 -0.41 -5.96 -5.43
CA LYS A 39 0.23 -5.30 -4.25
C LYS A 39 0.79 -3.91 -4.55
N THR A 40 1.46 -3.75 -5.69
CA THR A 40 1.98 -2.44 -6.13
C THR A 40 0.84 -1.48 -6.46
N VAL A 41 -0.22 -1.99 -7.10
CA VAL A 41 -1.41 -1.20 -7.45
C VAL A 41 -2.13 -0.75 -6.18
N LEU A 42 -2.23 -1.59 -5.15
CA LEU A 42 -2.79 -1.20 -3.85
C LEU A 42 -2.07 0.03 -3.27
N ALA A 43 -0.74 0.06 -3.27
CA ALA A 43 0.00 1.21 -2.74
C ALA A 43 -0.29 2.50 -3.54
N ILE A 44 -0.40 2.39 -4.88
CA ILE A 44 -0.75 3.51 -5.76
C ILE A 44 -2.16 4.03 -5.45
N GLU A 45 -3.15 3.14 -5.34
CA GLU A 45 -4.54 3.51 -5.09
C GLU A 45 -4.74 4.08 -3.68
N VAL A 46 -4.06 3.52 -2.68
CA VAL A 46 -4.07 4.07 -1.31
C VAL A 46 -3.49 5.48 -1.29
N ALA A 47 -2.36 5.72 -1.95
CA ALA A 47 -1.75 7.05 -2.01
C ALA A 47 -2.66 8.09 -2.70
N LYS A 48 -3.32 7.70 -3.80
CA LYS A 48 -4.32 8.53 -4.49
C LYS A 48 -5.49 8.89 -3.58
N THR A 49 -6.06 7.90 -2.89
CA THR A 49 -7.21 8.09 -1.98
C THR A 49 -6.86 8.97 -0.79
N LEU A 50 -5.61 8.89 -0.31
CA LEU A 50 -5.10 9.73 0.77
C LEU A 50 -4.58 11.10 0.31
N GLU A 51 -4.65 11.40 -1.00
CA GLU A 51 -4.11 12.60 -1.63
C GLU A 51 -2.64 12.88 -1.21
N CYS A 52 -1.85 11.81 -1.07
CA CYS A 52 -0.48 11.89 -0.58
C CYS A 52 0.53 11.41 -1.64
N PRO A 53 1.78 11.90 -1.60
CA PRO A 53 2.80 11.43 -2.52
C PRO A 53 3.16 9.97 -2.25
N LEU A 54 3.21 9.15 -3.29
CA LEU A 54 3.76 7.80 -3.22
C LEU A 54 5.29 7.85 -3.32
N ILE A 55 5.98 7.43 -2.27
CA ILE A 55 7.43 7.28 -2.27
C ILE A 55 7.75 5.81 -2.55
N GLU A 56 8.30 5.54 -3.73
CA GLU A 56 8.71 4.20 -4.12
C GLU A 56 10.19 3.97 -3.80
N TRP A 57 10.48 2.94 -2.99
CA TRP A 57 11.85 2.53 -2.73
C TRP A 57 12.06 1.05 -3.08
N HIS A 58 12.85 0.82 -4.13
CA HIS A 58 13.16 -0.51 -4.63
C HIS A 58 14.38 -1.09 -3.90
N ILE A 59 14.14 -2.00 -2.95
CA ILE A 59 15.19 -2.66 -2.16
C ILE A 59 15.70 -3.93 -2.86
N LYS A 60 17.02 -4.07 -2.96
CA LYS A 60 17.76 -5.26 -3.42
C LYS A 60 18.79 -5.64 -2.37
N SER A 61 19.41 -6.82 -2.47
CA SER A 61 20.47 -7.27 -1.56
C SER A 61 21.70 -6.36 -1.50
N GLN A 62 21.90 -5.53 -2.52
CA GLN A 62 22.99 -4.55 -2.59
C GLN A 62 22.57 -3.13 -2.18
N THR A 63 21.29 -2.90 -1.87
CA THR A 63 20.80 -1.57 -1.48
C THR A 63 21.33 -1.21 -0.10
N LYS A 64 21.99 -0.05 -0.01
CA LYS A 64 22.49 0.53 1.24
C LYS A 64 21.48 1.53 1.79
N ALA A 65 21.45 1.67 3.12
CA ALA A 65 20.57 2.63 3.79
C ALA A 65 20.78 4.08 3.34
N SER A 66 21.97 4.44 2.85
CA SER A 66 22.26 5.78 2.31
C SER A 66 21.68 6.04 0.92
N GLN A 67 21.05 5.04 0.28
CA GLN A 67 20.50 5.12 -1.07
C GLN A 67 18.97 5.31 -1.07
N GLY A 68 18.39 5.68 0.08
CA GLY A 68 17.01 6.10 0.26
C GLY A 68 16.86 6.98 1.50
#